data_AF-A0A4V5MRD8-F1
#
_entry.id   AF-A0A4V5MRD8-F1
#
_cell.length_a   1.000
_cell.length_b   1.000
_cell.length_c   1.000
_cell.angle_alpha   90.00
_cell.angle_beta   90.00
_cell.angle_gamma   90.00
#
_symmetry.space_group_name_H-M   'P 1'
#
loop_
_entity.id
_entity.type
_entity.pdbx_description
1 polymer ?
#
loop_
_entity_poly.entity_id
_entity_poly.type
_entity_poly.pdbx_seq_one_letter_code
_entity_poly.pdbx_strand_id
1 'polypeptide(L)'
;MAHQFKPGDMARVIDARVIHENIGKIVELVQLLSPGEEFRDPHGVLNIYTGDEPAWLVVAPEITGVTDSGRRSAGFGMALPQYLMPLGGDENAVQDVRAADMSVKGGA
;
A
#
# COMPACT_ATOMS: atom_id res chain seq x y z
N MET A 1 -4.15 12.31 -10.59
CA MET A 1 -3.69 12.50 -9.20
C MET A 1 -3.20 11.15 -8.72
N ALA A 2 -1.88 10.96 -8.61
CA ALA A 2 -1.34 9.74 -8.02
C ALA A 2 -1.41 9.90 -6.51
N HIS A 3 -2.18 9.07 -5.82
CA HIS A 3 -2.13 9.03 -4.36
C HIS A 3 -0.76 8.48 -3.94
N GLN A 4 -0.10 9.15 -2.99
CA GLN A 4 1.15 8.64 -2.42
C GLN A 4 0.80 7.64 -1.33
N PHE A 5 0.78 6.37 -1.71
CA PHE A 5 0.67 5.26 -0.77
C PHE A 5 1.91 5.19 0.14
N LYS A 6 1.72 4.77 1.39
CA LYS A 6 2.77 4.41 2.34
C LYS A 6 2.53 3.01 2.93
N PRO A 7 3.58 2.34 3.45
CA PRO A 7 3.39 1.10 4.20
C PRO A 7 2.36 1.26 5.33
N GLY A 8 1.48 0.27 5.50
CA GLY A 8 0.36 0.26 6.42
C GLY A 8 -0.93 0.89 5.88
N ASP A 9 -0.90 1.55 4.71
CA ASP A 9 -2.13 2.06 4.11
C ASP A 9 -3.08 0.92 3.70
N MET A 10 -4.37 1.20 3.80
CA MET A 10 -5.44 0.34 3.30
C MET A 10 -5.86 0.78 1.90
N ALA A 11 -5.90 -0.16 0.97
CA ALA A 11 -6.32 0.08 -0.40
C ALA A 11 -7.30 -0.99 -0.89
N ARG A 12 -8.11 -0.63 -1.89
CA ARG A 12 -8.92 -1.58 -2.65
C ARG A 12 -8.27 -1.83 -4.00
N VAL A 13 -8.18 -3.10 -4.38
CA VAL A 13 -7.78 -3.49 -5.74
C VAL A 13 -8.92 -3.14 -6.70
N ILE A 14 -8.68 -2.26 -7.66
CA ILE A 14 -9.69 -1.81 -8.63
C ILE A 14 -9.48 -2.39 -10.03
N ASP A 15 -8.32 -2.95 -10.30
CA ASP A 15 -7.97 -3.61 -11.56
C ASP A 15 -6.84 -4.64 -11.33
N ALA A 16 -6.51 -5.47 -12.31
CA ALA A 16 -5.43 -6.44 -12.20
C ALA A 16 -4.89 -6.87 -13.57
N ARG A 17 -3.58 -7.11 -13.66
CA ARG A 17 -2.96 -7.63 -14.90
C ARG A 17 -3.13 -9.14 -15.09
N VAL A 18 -3.07 -9.90 -13.99
CA VAL A 18 -2.99 -11.37 -14.03
C VAL A 18 -4.13 -11.99 -13.23
N ILE A 19 -4.22 -11.70 -11.93
CA ILE A 19 -5.19 -12.32 -11.02
C ILE A 19 -6.41 -11.41 -10.85
N HIS A 20 -7.33 -11.46 -11.80
CA HIS A 20 -8.56 -10.67 -11.82
C HIS A 20 -9.50 -10.99 -10.64
N GLU A 21 -9.37 -12.18 -10.05
CA GLU A 21 -10.09 -12.58 -8.83
C GLU A 21 -9.78 -11.69 -7.61
N ASN A 22 -8.72 -10.87 -7.67
CA ASN A 22 -8.39 -9.94 -6.60
C ASN A 22 -9.14 -8.60 -6.66
N ILE A 23 -9.79 -8.28 -7.79
CA ILE A 23 -10.53 -7.03 -7.96
C ILE A 23 -11.67 -6.95 -6.93
N GLY A 24 -11.78 -5.79 -6.27
CA GLY A 24 -12.75 -5.51 -5.21
C GLY A 24 -12.26 -5.82 -3.79
N LYS A 25 -11.19 -6.62 -3.64
CA LYS A 25 -10.63 -6.98 -2.33
C LYS A 25 -9.92 -5.80 -1.69
N ILE A 26 -9.97 -5.77 -0.36
CA ILE A 26 -9.29 -4.77 0.47
C ILE A 26 -7.97 -5.39 0.93
N VAL A 27 -6.90 -4.61 0.86
CA VAL A 27 -5.55 -5.07 1.17
C VAL A 27 -4.79 -4.03 1.96
N GLU A 28 -3.85 -4.51 2.79
CA GLU A 28 -2.84 -3.69 3.42
C GLU A 28 -1.60 -3.61 2.50
N LEU A 29 -1.02 -2.42 2.38
CA LEU A 29 0.19 -2.17 1.63
C LEU A 29 1.41 -2.37 2.53
N VAL A 30 2.27 -3.35 2.22
CA VAL A 30 3.41 -3.70 3.09
C VAL A 30 4.69 -3.00 2.65
N GLN A 31 5.04 -3.10 1.36
CA GLN A 31 6.28 -2.55 0.82
C GLN A 31 6.10 -2.26 -0.67
N LEU A 32 6.61 -1.12 -1.14
CA LEU A 32 6.76 -0.85 -2.56
C LEU A 32 8.08 -1.43 -3.02
N LEU A 33 8.02 -2.39 -3.94
CA LEU A 33 9.18 -3.13 -4.45
C LEU A 33 9.54 -2.67 -5.85
N SER A 34 10.83 -2.45 -6.09
CA SER A 34 11.38 -2.21 -7.43
C SER A 34 11.79 -3.53 -8.10
N PRO A 35 11.82 -3.60 -9.45
CA PRO A 35 12.31 -4.78 -10.17
C PRO A 35 13.70 -5.22 -9.66
N GLY A 36 13.83 -6.50 -9.31
CA GLY A 36 15.05 -7.10 -8.77
C GLY A 36 15.26 -6.91 -7.26
N GLU A 37 14.36 -6.22 -6.56
CA GLU A 37 14.45 -6.03 -5.11
C GLU A 37 14.10 -7.33 -4.36
N GLU A 38 14.87 -7.62 -3.32
CA GLU A 38 14.61 -8.75 -2.42
C GLU A 38 13.50 -8.38 -1.41
N PHE A 39 12.62 -9.33 -1.13
CA PHE A 39 11.60 -9.17 -0.11
C PHE A 39 11.33 -10.50 0.61
N ARG A 40 10.80 -10.41 1.83
CA ARG A 40 10.28 -11.58 2.53
C ARG A 40 8.77 -11.63 2.36
N ASP A 41 8.27 -12.77 1.92
CA ASP A 41 6.83 -13.00 1.93
C ASP A 41 6.31 -13.18 3.38
N PRO A 42 4.98 -13.16 3.60
CA PRO A 42 4.41 -13.37 4.94
C PRO A 42 4.71 -14.74 5.56
N HIS A 43 5.21 -15.71 4.79
CA HIS A 43 5.67 -17.00 5.30
C HIS A 43 7.15 -16.99 5.70
N GLY A 44 7.84 -15.84 5.54
CA GLY A 44 9.23 -15.64 5.89
C GLY A 44 10.23 -16.06 4.79
N VAL A 45 9.74 -16.49 3.63
CA VAL A 45 10.58 -16.93 2.50
C VAL A 45 11.15 -15.70 1.79
N LEU A 46 12.46 -15.72 1.52
CA LEU A 46 13.14 -14.70 0.75
C LEU A 46 12.86 -14.90 -0.74
N ASN A 47 12.37 -13.85 -1.39
CA ASN A 47 12.00 -13.82 -2.80
C ASN A 47 12.63 -12.60 -3.48
N ILE A 48 12.69 -12.62 -4.81
CA ILE A 48 13.08 -11.47 -5.64
C ILE A 48 11.85 -11.02 -6.43
N TYR A 49 11.56 -9.72 -6.44
CA TYR A 49 10.48 -9.19 -7.27
C TYR A 49 10.87 -9.20 -8.75
N THR A 50 10.13 -9.95 -9.57
CA THR A 50 10.41 -10.18 -10.99
C THR A 50 9.52 -9.38 -11.95
N GLY A 51 8.70 -8.47 -11.45
CA GLY A 51 7.88 -7.61 -12.32
C GLY A 51 8.69 -6.50 -12.97
N ASP A 52 8.16 -5.95 -14.06
CA ASP A 52 8.85 -4.95 -14.88
C ASP A 52 8.74 -3.51 -14.35
N GLU A 53 7.82 -3.26 -13.41
CA GLU A 53 7.49 -1.94 -12.88
C GLU A 53 7.32 -2.02 -11.36
N PRO A 54 7.57 -0.93 -10.60
CA PRO A 54 7.37 -0.95 -9.16
C PRO A 54 5.95 -1.36 -8.75
N ALA A 55 5.84 -2.30 -7.81
CA ALA A 55 4.56 -2.81 -7.33
C ALA A 55 4.54 -2.91 -5.80
N TRP A 56 3.35 -2.75 -5.24
CA TRP A 56 3.11 -3.00 -3.83
C TRP A 56 3.01 -4.48 -3.56
N LEU A 57 3.81 -4.97 -2.61
CA LEU A 57 3.50 -6.17 -1.85
C LEU A 57 2.24 -5.87 -1.02
N VAL A 58 1.17 -6.60 -1.30
CA VAL A 58 -0.11 -6.46 -0.62
C VAL A 58 -0.46 -7.74 0.13
N VAL A 59 -1.09 -7.58 1.29
CA VAL A 59 -1.52 -8.72 2.13
C VAL A 59 -3.00 -8.61 2.47
N ALA A 60 -3.68 -9.75 2.41
CA ALA A 60 -5.03 -9.98 2.94
C ALA A 60 -5.35 -11.48 2.86
N PRO A 61 -6.15 -12.05 3.79
CA PRO A 61 -6.48 -13.48 3.82
C PRO A 61 -7.02 -14.02 2.48
N GLU A 62 -7.85 -13.23 1.81
CA GLU A 62 -8.50 -13.57 0.55
C GLU A 62 -7.65 -13.31 -0.70
N ILE A 63 -6.48 -12.67 -0.60
CA ILE A 63 -5.65 -12.37 -1.76
C ILE A 63 -4.96 -13.61 -2.29
N THR A 64 -4.88 -13.71 -3.62
CA THR A 64 -4.08 -14.73 -4.30
C THR A 64 -2.98 -14.06 -5.11
N GLY A 65 -1.74 -14.42 -4.83
CA GLY A 65 -0.54 -14.04 -5.57
C GLY A 65 -0.05 -15.16 -6.47
N VAL A 66 1.00 -14.86 -7.24
CA VAL A 66 1.74 -15.83 -8.05
C VAL A 66 3.19 -15.74 -7.63
N THR A 67 3.80 -16.88 -7.32
CA THR A 67 5.22 -17.00 -6.99
C THR A 67 6.07 -16.97 -8.25
N ASP A 68 7.39 -16.83 -8.09
CA ASP A 68 8.39 -16.95 -9.15
C ASP A 68 8.26 -18.24 -10.00
N SER A 69 7.88 -19.33 -9.35
CA SER A 69 7.63 -20.66 -9.92
C SER A 69 6.28 -20.78 -10.63
N GLY A 70 5.52 -19.69 -10.74
CA GLY A 70 4.20 -19.65 -11.38
C GLY A 70 3.08 -20.30 -10.56
N ARG A 71 3.35 -20.64 -9.29
CA ARG A 71 2.34 -21.25 -8.40
C ARG A 71 1.51 -20.16 -7.75
N ARG A 72 0.22 -20.44 -7.55
CA ARG A 72 -0.64 -19.58 -6.76
C ARG A 72 -0.26 -19.68 -5.29
N SER A 73 -0.19 -18.52 -4.62
CA SER A 73 0.01 -18.41 -3.18
C SER A 73 -1.15 -17.62 -2.58
N ALA A 74 -1.61 -18.01 -1.40
CA ALA A 74 -2.69 -17.34 -0.69
C ALA A 74 -2.12 -16.35 0.35
N GLY A 75 -2.87 -15.29 0.64
CA GLY A 75 -2.56 -14.34 1.71
C GLY A 75 -1.75 -13.12 1.28
N PHE A 76 -1.12 -13.14 0.10
CA PHE A 76 -0.34 -12.02 -0.42
C PHE A 76 -0.24 -12.00 -1.94
N GLY A 77 0.12 -10.84 -2.50
CA GLY A 77 0.34 -10.67 -3.93
C GLY A 77 1.02 -9.36 -4.26
N MET A 78 1.13 -9.08 -5.56
CA MET A 78 1.70 -7.84 -6.09
C MET A 78 0.61 -7.02 -6.78
N ALA A 79 0.53 -5.72 -6.49
CA ALA A 79 -0.40 -4.79 -7.12
C ALA A 79 0.32 -3.52 -7.58
N LEU A 80 0.14 -3.16 -8.85
CA LEU A 80 0.68 -1.89 -9.36
C LEU A 80 -0.07 -0.71 -8.70
N PRO A 81 0.60 0.41 -8.42
CA PRO A 81 -0.04 1.59 -7.82
C PRO A 81 -1.29 2.05 -8.57
N GLN A 82 -1.31 1.97 -9.91
CA GLN A 82 -2.45 2.36 -10.75
C GLN A 82 -3.68 1.45 -10.62
N TYR A 83 -3.52 0.27 -10.01
CA TYR A 83 -4.59 -0.71 -9.78
C TYR A 83 -5.11 -0.66 -8.34
N LEU A 84 -4.67 0.32 -7.56
CA LEU A 84 -5.06 0.50 -6.16
C LEU A 84 -5.83 1.81 -6.01
N MET A 85 -6.95 1.72 -5.28
CA MET A 85 -7.69 2.87 -4.80
C MET A 85 -7.48 3.01 -3.29
N PRO A 86 -6.98 4.14 -2.79
CA PRO A 86 -6.86 4.35 -1.35
C PRO A 86 -8.25 4.35 -0.71
N LEU A 87 -8.38 3.68 0.43
CA LEU A 87 -9.63 3.67 1.20
C LEU A 87 -9.73 4.83 2.21
N GLY A 88 -8.70 5.69 2.25
CA GLY A 88 -8.59 6.80 3.18
C GLY A 88 -8.10 6.34 4.54
N GLY A 89 -6.85 6.69 4.87
CA GLY A 89 -6.40 6.81 6.24
C GLY A 89 -6.56 8.26 6.67
N ASP A 90 -7.70 8.60 7.28
CA ASP A 90 -7.88 9.89 7.94
C ASP A 90 -6.98 9.93 9.18
N GLU A 91 -5.69 10.20 8.98
CA GLU A 91 -4.70 10.27 10.08
C GLU A 91 -3.94 11.61 10.12
N ASN A 92 -4.44 12.68 9.48
CA ASN A 92 -3.84 14.02 9.63
C ASN A 92 -4.81 15.21 9.53
N ALA A 93 -6.05 15.05 10.00
CA ALA A 93 -6.97 16.17 10.21
C ALA A 93 -7.14 16.54 11.69
N VAL A 94 -6.08 16.46 12.50
CA VAL A 94 -6.04 17.12 13.82
C VAL A 94 -4.63 17.60 14.12
N GLN A 95 -4.53 18.89 14.47
CA GLN A 95 -3.39 19.63 15.08
C GLN A 95 -2.81 20.78 14.24
N ASP A 96 -3.64 21.75 13.85
CA ASP A 96 -3.19 23.15 13.81
C ASP A 96 -4.36 24.14 14.02
N VAL A 97 -4.91 24.19 15.25
CA VAL A 97 -5.86 25.24 15.65
C VAL A 97 -5.52 25.88 17.00
N ARG A 98 -4.26 25.84 17.43
CA ARG A 98 -3.86 26.54 18.67
C ARG A 98 -2.52 27.25 18.55
N ALA A 99 -2.49 28.30 17.73
CA ALA A 99 -1.52 29.39 17.89
C ALA A 99 -2.04 30.70 17.27
N ALA A 100 -3.30 31.07 17.54
CA ALA A 100 -3.83 32.39 17.18
C ALA A 100 -4.72 32.92 18.30
N ASP A 101 -4.15 33.12 19.49
CA ASP A 101 -4.63 34.15 20.42
C ASP A 101 -3.56 34.43 21.48
N MET A 102 -2.78 35.49 21.28
CA MET A 102 -2.21 36.33 22.33
C MET A 102 -1.49 37.50 21.64
N SER A 103 -2.28 38.42 21.11
CA SER A 103 -1.86 39.82 20.98
C SER A 103 -2.57 40.62 22.07
N VAL A 104 -1.93 41.70 22.53
CA VAL A 104 -2.36 42.69 23.54
C VAL A 104 -1.96 42.29 24.97
N LYS A 105 -0.91 42.87 25.60
CA LYS A 105 -0.71 44.31 25.84
C LYS A 105 0.76 44.61 26.15
N GLY A 106 1.37 45.50 25.37
CA GLY A 106 2.45 46.37 25.82
C GLY A 106 1.86 47.74 26.20
N GLY A 107 2.51 48.45 27.12
CA GLY A 107 2.24 49.87 27.35
C GLY A 107 2.35 50.30 28.81
N ALA A 108 3.56 50.77 29.15
CA ALA A 108 3.94 51.80 30.14
C ALA A 108 3.18 51.89 31.47
#